data_AF-A0A1E1W3X5-F1
#
_entry.id   AF-A0A1E1W3X5-F1
#
_cell.length_a   1.000
_cell.length_b   1.000
_cell.length_c   1.000
_cell.angle_alpha   90.00
_cell.angle_beta   90.00
_cell.angle_gamma   90.00
#
_symmetry.space_group_name_H-M   'P 1'
#
loop_
_entity.id
_entity.type
_entity.pdbx_description
1 polymer ?
#
loop_
_entity_poly.entity_id
_entity_poly.type
_entity_poly.pdbx_seq_one_letter_code
_entity_poly.pdbx_strand_id
1 'polypeptide(L)'
;EKCNCGNNTESDVSCQTASSSKNSAQECWRYQCVKCRDLYMGDPRNGHQCYKTINIENKLCFDGKSIDECKMKPRPLYPGQTVFVAVNPRYMNVDIRVIVDVTQGAVDLYLSPNDSSFVVSVNSSSGSHAVELDPTYYKHEPFRKMPSFDGHIPEKPRQSWYYDKLEYTLADYTAKDLATYVTVDKKNILLRVRNLRNRLVLTLPHTIHELTHTKFFIILRARPSDDGAASFGIVFFRQDQLHIDLFVFFSVFFSCFFLFLAACVVAWKAKQAADVRRCLEGEASGRRA
;
A
#
# COMPACT_ATOMS: atom_id res chain seq x y z
N GLU A 1 -11.04 -34.72 10.37
CA GLU A 1 -10.36 -33.98 11.44
C GLU A 1 -10.26 -32.51 11.04
N LYS A 2 -10.59 -31.56 11.92
CA LYS A 2 -10.44 -30.12 11.64
C LYS A 2 -9.02 -29.70 12.07
N CYS A 3 -8.15 -29.39 11.12
CA CYS A 3 -6.80 -28.91 11.40
C CYS A 3 -6.87 -27.46 11.95
N ASN A 4 -6.15 -27.19 13.05
CA ASN A 4 -6.09 -25.85 13.65
C ASN A 4 -4.99 -25.02 12.99
N CYS A 5 -5.34 -24.34 11.89
CA CYS A 5 -4.39 -23.55 11.11
C CYS A 5 -4.00 -22.24 11.81
N GLY A 6 -2.71 -22.08 12.09
CA GLY A 6 -2.08 -20.86 12.61
C GLY A 6 -1.69 -19.85 11.52
N ASN A 7 -1.03 -18.75 11.90
CA ASN A 7 -0.43 -17.77 10.97
C ASN A 7 -1.38 -17.22 9.89
N ASN A 8 -2.66 -17.06 10.23
CA ASN A 8 -3.71 -16.59 9.31
C ASN A 8 -3.90 -17.48 8.07
N THR A 9 -3.66 -18.78 8.22
CA THR A 9 -3.94 -19.80 7.20
C THR A 9 -5.26 -20.53 7.48
N GLU A 10 -5.78 -21.17 6.44
CA GLU A 10 -6.96 -22.03 6.44
C GLU A 10 -6.74 -23.24 5.51
N SER A 11 -7.47 -24.32 5.78
CA SER A 11 -7.44 -25.53 4.94
C SER A 11 -8.41 -25.39 3.77
N ASP A 12 -8.05 -25.97 2.63
CA ASP A 12 -8.91 -25.99 1.46
C ASP A 12 -10.21 -26.76 1.75
N VAL A 13 -11.32 -26.29 1.17
CA VAL A 13 -12.66 -26.87 1.37
C VAL A 13 -12.72 -28.31 0.85
N SER A 14 -11.90 -28.66 -0.15
CA SER A 14 -11.77 -30.03 -0.67
C SER A 14 -11.32 -31.06 0.38
N CYS A 15 -10.59 -30.63 1.42
CA CYS A 15 -10.18 -31.50 2.53
C CYS A 15 -11.26 -31.59 3.65
N GLN A 16 -12.28 -30.72 3.65
CA GLN A 16 -13.36 -30.76 4.64
C GLN A 16 -14.47 -31.77 4.27
N THR A 17 -14.65 -32.06 2.99
CA THR A 17 -15.69 -32.99 2.48
C THR A 17 -15.22 -34.44 2.35
N ALA A 18 -13.92 -34.71 2.47
CA ALA A 18 -13.33 -36.05 2.33
C ALA A 18 -13.61 -37.02 3.51
N SER A 19 -14.35 -36.59 4.54
CA SER A 19 -14.70 -37.44 5.68
C SER A 19 -15.69 -38.57 5.35
N SER A 20 -16.14 -38.70 4.10
CA SER A 20 -17.16 -39.67 3.67
C SER A 20 -16.72 -40.65 2.57
N SER A 21 -15.49 -40.58 2.03
CA SER A 21 -15.00 -41.59 1.07
C SER A 21 -13.60 -42.10 1.40
N LYS A 22 -13.51 -43.41 1.68
CA LYS A 22 -12.28 -44.11 2.13
C LYS A 22 -11.12 -44.07 1.11
N ASN A 23 -11.35 -43.60 -0.12
CA ASN A 23 -10.35 -43.53 -1.19
C ASN A 23 -9.85 -42.12 -1.52
N SER A 24 -10.40 -41.06 -0.91
CA SER A 24 -9.93 -39.66 -1.11
C SER A 24 -9.08 -39.11 0.05
N ALA A 25 -8.96 -39.87 1.14
CA ALA A 25 -8.23 -39.50 2.34
C ALA A 25 -6.70 -39.42 2.16
N GLN A 26 -6.14 -39.93 1.04
CA GLN A 26 -4.69 -40.09 0.89
C GLN A 26 -3.89 -38.77 0.75
N GLU A 27 -4.54 -37.62 0.51
CA GLU A 27 -3.81 -36.35 0.34
C GLU A 27 -4.39 -35.15 1.10
N CYS A 28 -5.36 -35.32 2.00
CA CYS A 28 -5.98 -34.20 2.73
C CYS A 28 -4.94 -33.33 3.46
N TRP A 29 -3.92 -33.95 4.04
CA TRP A 29 -2.80 -33.29 4.72
C TRP A 29 -2.05 -32.29 3.81
N ARG A 30 -2.03 -32.49 2.49
CA ARG A 30 -1.42 -31.57 1.51
C ARG A 30 -2.22 -30.29 1.30
N TYR A 31 -3.51 -30.31 1.65
CA TYR A 31 -4.45 -29.21 1.48
C TYR A 31 -4.81 -28.54 2.82
N GLN A 32 -4.13 -28.91 3.90
CA GLN A 32 -4.30 -28.29 5.21
C GLN A 32 -3.42 -27.05 5.34
N CYS A 33 -4.02 -25.93 5.76
CA CYS A 33 -3.32 -24.67 6.04
C CYS A 33 -2.52 -24.09 4.86
N VAL A 34 -2.96 -24.37 3.64
CA VAL A 34 -2.30 -23.95 2.39
C VAL A 34 -2.87 -22.67 1.78
N LYS A 35 -3.96 -22.13 2.35
CA LYS A 35 -4.62 -20.92 1.85
C LYS A 35 -4.61 -19.85 2.94
N CYS A 36 -4.51 -18.58 2.57
CA CYS A 36 -4.68 -17.48 3.50
C CYS A 36 -6.15 -17.25 3.85
N ARG A 37 -6.43 -16.88 5.10
CA ARG A 37 -7.76 -16.46 5.57
C ARG A 37 -8.23 -15.20 4.86
N ASP A 38 -9.52 -14.91 4.96
CA ASP A 38 -10.11 -13.67 4.47
C ASP A 38 -9.34 -12.43 4.97
N LEU A 39 -9.21 -11.43 4.09
CA LEU A 39 -8.39 -10.21 4.25
C LEU A 39 -6.88 -10.43 4.17
N TYR A 40 -6.39 -11.66 4.13
CA TYR A 40 -4.98 -11.97 3.90
C TYR A 40 -4.76 -12.46 2.46
N MET A 41 -3.56 -12.23 1.94
CA MET A 41 -3.17 -12.68 0.62
C MET A 41 -1.73 -13.18 0.60
N GLY A 42 -1.43 -13.97 -0.42
CA GLY A 42 -0.15 -14.65 -0.61
C GLY A 42 -0.33 -16.16 -0.69
N ASP A 43 0.77 -16.85 -0.95
CA ASP A 43 0.88 -18.31 -0.91
C ASP A 43 1.69 -18.74 0.33
N PRO A 44 1.09 -19.34 1.37
CA PRO A 44 1.81 -19.70 2.60
C PRO A 44 2.65 -20.99 2.50
N ARG A 45 2.67 -21.65 1.33
CA ARG A 45 3.39 -22.93 1.17
C ARG A 45 4.90 -22.73 1.26
N ASN A 46 5.64 -23.77 1.63
CA ASN A 46 7.11 -23.77 1.71
C ASN A 46 7.70 -22.71 2.66
N GLY A 47 6.97 -22.32 3.72
CA GLY A 47 7.45 -21.37 4.73
C GLY A 47 7.17 -19.90 4.41
N HIS A 48 6.46 -19.62 3.31
CA HIS A 48 5.96 -18.29 2.98
C HIS A 48 4.82 -17.84 3.92
N GLN A 49 4.41 -16.57 3.81
CA GLN A 49 3.50 -15.96 4.79
C GLN A 49 2.27 -15.35 4.14
N CYS A 50 1.21 -15.26 4.95
CA CYS A 50 -0.01 -14.55 4.61
C CYS A 50 0.10 -13.07 5.03
N TYR A 51 -0.06 -12.16 4.06
CA TYR A 51 0.06 -10.73 4.26
C TYR A 51 -1.31 -10.10 4.45
N LYS A 52 -1.47 -9.26 5.48
CA LYS A 52 -2.74 -8.58 5.72
C LYS A 52 -2.94 -7.48 4.69
N THR A 53 -4.03 -7.56 3.95
CA THR A 53 -4.39 -6.55 2.96
C THR A 53 -4.81 -5.26 3.66
N ILE A 54 -4.21 -4.15 3.27
CA ILE A 54 -4.68 -2.81 3.63
C ILE A 54 -5.40 -2.16 2.44
N ASN A 55 -6.38 -1.31 2.73
CA ASN A 55 -7.09 -0.47 1.75
C ASN A 55 -6.64 1.00 1.88
N ILE A 56 -6.90 1.85 0.88
CA ILE A 56 -6.41 3.24 0.79
C ILE A 56 -6.69 4.10 2.04
N GLU A 57 -7.80 3.86 2.72
CA GLU A 57 -8.20 4.65 3.89
C GLU A 57 -7.85 3.97 5.21
N ASN A 58 -7.48 2.69 5.15
CA ASN A 58 -7.26 1.87 6.32
C ASN A 58 -5.83 2.01 6.80
N LYS A 59 -5.70 2.36 8.07
CA LYS A 59 -4.42 2.38 8.79
C LYS A 59 -4.30 1.11 9.63
N LEU A 60 -3.12 0.52 9.64
CA LEU A 60 -2.80 -0.65 10.43
C LEU A 60 -1.76 -0.30 11.48
N CYS A 61 -1.95 -0.73 12.71
CA CYS A 61 -0.91 -0.68 13.74
C CYS A 61 0.14 -1.78 13.51
N PHE A 62 1.30 -1.64 14.14
CA PHE A 62 2.36 -2.66 14.07
C PHE A 62 1.98 -4.02 14.69
N ASP A 63 0.89 -4.08 15.46
CA ASP A 63 0.30 -5.33 15.94
C ASP A 63 -0.59 -6.04 14.89
N GLY A 64 -0.67 -5.49 13.67
CA GLY A 64 -1.48 -6.04 12.60
C GLY A 64 -2.97 -5.77 12.76
N LYS A 65 -3.41 -4.92 13.69
CA LYS A 65 -4.83 -4.55 13.87
C LYS A 65 -5.18 -3.24 13.19
N SER A 66 -6.47 -3.05 12.92
CA SER A 66 -6.97 -1.78 12.39
C SER A 66 -6.74 -0.65 13.38
N ILE A 67 -6.60 0.57 12.89
CA ILE A 67 -6.35 1.74 13.74
C ILE A 67 -7.43 1.94 14.81
N ASP A 68 -8.68 1.60 14.52
CA ASP A 68 -9.78 1.77 15.46
C ASP A 68 -9.71 0.77 16.62
N GLU A 69 -9.17 -0.42 16.38
CA GLU A 69 -8.92 -1.40 17.45
C GLU A 69 -7.72 -1.01 18.33
N CYS A 70 -6.63 -0.51 17.74
CA CYS A 70 -5.41 -0.22 18.50
C CYS A 70 -5.38 1.19 19.12
N LYS A 71 -6.24 2.13 18.72
CA LYS A 71 -6.36 3.45 19.36
C LYS A 71 -6.58 3.36 20.87
N MET A 72 -7.38 2.39 21.32
CA MET A 72 -7.72 2.23 22.74
C MET A 72 -6.63 1.49 23.53
N LYS A 73 -5.96 0.51 22.91
CA LYS A 73 -4.90 -0.28 23.55
C LYS A 73 -3.91 -0.81 22.51
N PRO A 74 -2.94 0.01 22.07
CA PRO A 74 -1.98 -0.41 21.05
C PRO A 74 -1.08 -1.48 21.62
N ARG A 75 -0.96 -2.62 20.92
CA ARG A 75 0.05 -3.62 21.28
C ARG A 75 1.37 -3.28 20.58
N PRO A 76 2.50 -3.34 21.30
CA PRO A 76 3.78 -3.16 20.66
C PRO A 76 4.14 -4.35 19.77
N LEU A 77 5.03 -4.09 18.81
CA LEU A 77 5.82 -5.11 18.13
C LEU A 77 7.13 -5.27 18.88
N TYR A 78 7.35 -6.42 19.51
CA TYR A 78 8.55 -6.66 20.31
C TYR A 78 9.78 -6.90 19.43
N PRO A 79 11.00 -6.59 19.91
CA PRO A 79 12.23 -6.85 19.17
C PRO A 79 12.28 -8.26 18.56
N GLY A 80 12.59 -8.33 17.27
CA GLY A 80 12.64 -9.58 16.53
C GLY A 80 11.29 -10.04 15.99
N GLN A 81 10.15 -9.46 16.39
CA GLN A 81 8.85 -9.81 15.79
C GLN A 81 8.63 -9.11 14.45
N THR A 82 7.77 -9.72 13.62
CA THR A 82 7.41 -9.19 12.30
C THR A 82 5.90 -9.01 12.15
N VAL A 83 5.51 -8.05 11.32
CA VAL A 83 4.14 -7.89 10.81
C VAL A 83 4.15 -7.86 9.28
N PHE A 84 3.16 -8.51 8.68
CA PHE A 84 3.05 -8.75 7.24
C PHE A 84 1.88 -7.96 6.66
N VAL A 85 2.17 -7.09 5.70
CA VAL A 85 1.20 -6.17 5.12
C VAL A 85 1.27 -6.22 3.61
N ALA A 86 0.11 -6.27 2.95
CA ALA A 86 0.01 -6.21 1.50
C ALA A 86 -0.77 -4.96 1.08
N VAL A 87 -0.19 -4.22 0.12
CA VAL A 87 -0.84 -3.08 -0.52
C VAL A 87 -1.46 -3.56 -1.83
N ASN A 88 -2.78 -3.44 -1.90
CA ASN A 88 -3.55 -3.75 -3.10
C ASN A 88 -3.98 -2.42 -3.75
N PRO A 89 -3.44 -2.05 -4.92
CA PRO A 89 -3.82 -0.81 -5.61
C PRO A 89 -5.33 -0.80 -5.93
N ARG A 90 -5.99 0.35 -5.72
CA ARG A 90 -7.38 0.57 -6.16
C ARG A 90 -7.43 1.28 -7.51
N TYR A 91 -6.50 2.19 -7.73
CA TYR A 91 -6.43 3.04 -8.91
C TYR A 91 -5.14 2.75 -9.69
N MET A 92 -5.23 2.77 -11.02
CA MET A 92 -4.15 2.33 -11.90
C MET A 92 -3.32 3.48 -12.48
N ASN A 93 -3.84 4.70 -12.36
CA ASN A 93 -3.33 5.92 -13.00
C ASN A 93 -2.81 6.95 -11.99
N VAL A 94 -2.57 6.54 -10.75
CA VAL A 94 -2.03 7.40 -9.69
C VAL A 94 -1.00 6.64 -8.87
N ASP A 95 0.04 7.36 -8.46
CA ASP A 95 1.11 6.80 -7.66
C ASP A 95 0.60 6.29 -6.31
N ILE A 96 1.23 5.24 -5.81
CA ILE A 96 1.00 4.75 -4.46
C ILE A 96 2.05 5.36 -3.55
N ARG A 97 1.61 5.87 -2.40
CA ARG A 97 2.50 6.31 -1.33
C ARG A 97 2.24 5.44 -0.11
N VAL A 98 3.16 4.52 0.20
CA VAL A 98 3.15 3.77 1.45
C VAL A 98 3.85 4.61 2.50
N ILE A 99 3.20 4.80 3.64
CA ILE A 99 3.68 5.62 4.74
C ILE A 99 3.78 4.73 5.98
N VAL A 100 4.96 4.75 6.60
CA VAL A 100 5.21 4.06 7.87
C VAL A 100 5.64 5.11 8.87
N ASP A 101 4.84 5.28 9.91
CA ASP A 101 5.10 6.20 11.01
C ASP A 101 5.43 5.39 12.25
N VAL A 102 6.68 5.45 12.67
CA VAL A 102 7.16 4.88 13.93
C VAL A 102 7.03 5.95 15.00
N THR A 103 6.28 5.65 16.06
CA THR A 103 6.08 6.54 17.21
C THR A 103 7.09 6.26 18.32
N GLN A 104 7.54 5.02 18.44
CA GLN A 104 8.56 4.59 19.41
C GLN A 104 9.29 3.35 18.87
N GLY A 105 10.57 3.23 19.20
CA GLY A 105 11.41 2.09 18.79
C GLY A 105 11.98 2.28 17.38
N ALA A 106 12.31 1.15 16.73
CA ALA A 106 12.87 1.15 15.39
C ALA A 106 12.44 -0.11 14.65
N VAL A 107 12.15 0.01 13.36
CA VAL A 107 11.79 -1.13 12.51
C VAL A 107 12.65 -1.17 11.25
N ASP A 108 12.83 -2.36 10.70
CA ASP A 108 13.29 -2.56 9.34
C ASP A 108 12.09 -2.88 8.44
N LEU A 109 12.07 -2.31 7.25
CA LEU A 109 11.05 -2.57 6.23
C LEU A 109 11.66 -3.37 5.08
N TYR A 110 10.96 -4.40 4.64
CA TYR A 110 11.25 -5.18 3.45
C TYR A 110 10.06 -5.07 2.50
N LEU A 111 10.30 -4.86 1.19
CA LEU A 111 9.25 -4.80 0.18
C LEU A 111 9.62 -5.61 -1.07
N SER A 112 8.64 -6.31 -1.61
CA SER A 112 8.72 -6.97 -2.92
C SER A 112 7.37 -6.88 -3.68
N PRO A 113 7.38 -6.84 -5.02
CA PRO A 113 6.16 -7.03 -5.83
C PRO A 113 5.67 -8.49 -5.89
N ASN A 114 6.41 -9.45 -5.31
CA ASN A 114 6.09 -10.88 -5.31
C ASN A 114 5.94 -11.40 -3.86
N ASP A 115 4.89 -12.18 -3.61
CA ASP A 115 4.57 -12.76 -2.30
C ASP A 115 5.53 -13.88 -1.87
N SER A 116 6.20 -14.50 -2.86
CA SER A 116 7.17 -15.58 -2.66
C SER A 116 8.62 -15.10 -2.53
N SER A 117 8.86 -13.78 -2.41
CA SER A 117 10.24 -13.28 -2.33
C SER A 117 10.90 -13.54 -0.99
N PHE A 118 10.15 -13.46 0.10
CA PHE A 118 10.70 -13.50 1.45
C PHE A 118 10.17 -14.70 2.23
N VAL A 119 11.07 -15.33 2.98
CA VAL A 119 10.78 -16.38 3.94
C VAL A 119 11.14 -15.87 5.33
N VAL A 120 10.25 -16.04 6.30
CA VAL A 120 10.51 -15.65 7.69
C VAL A 120 10.72 -16.89 8.53
N SER A 121 11.96 -17.07 8.98
CA SER A 121 12.35 -18.15 9.89
C SER A 121 12.24 -17.63 11.33
N VAL A 122 11.81 -18.49 12.25
CA VAL A 122 11.75 -18.16 13.68
C VAL A 122 12.86 -18.91 14.38
N ASN A 123 13.74 -18.18 15.05
CA ASN A 123 14.78 -18.78 15.87
C ASN A 123 14.15 -19.50 17.06
N SER A 124 14.37 -20.81 17.17
CA SER A 124 13.75 -21.66 18.20
C SER A 124 14.20 -21.32 19.63
N SER A 125 15.39 -20.74 19.80
CA SER A 125 15.94 -20.40 21.11
C SER A 125 15.53 -19.01 21.60
N SER A 126 15.43 -18.02 20.69
CA SER A 126 15.13 -16.63 21.06
C SER A 126 13.71 -16.18 20.70
N GLY A 127 13.00 -16.93 19.85
CA GLY A 127 11.73 -16.48 19.26
C GLY A 127 11.87 -15.32 18.28
N SER A 128 13.09 -14.84 17.99
CA SER A 128 13.30 -13.77 17.02
C SER A 128 13.05 -14.26 15.61
N HIS A 129 12.30 -13.48 14.84
CA HIS A 129 12.10 -13.72 13.43
C HIS A 129 13.30 -13.19 12.65
N ALA A 130 13.74 -13.94 11.65
CA ALA A 130 14.72 -13.53 10.66
C ALA A 130 14.04 -13.51 9.29
N VAL A 131 14.17 -12.39 8.58
CA VAL A 131 13.63 -12.23 7.22
C VAL A 131 14.73 -12.58 6.24
N GLU A 132 14.50 -13.62 5.45
CA GLU A 132 15.44 -14.16 4.47
C GLU A 132 14.82 -14.10 3.07
N LEU A 133 15.68 -14.06 2.04
CA LEU A 133 15.21 -14.17 0.67
C LEU A 133 14.94 -15.64 0.35
N ASP A 134 13.86 -15.94 -0.37
CA ASP A 134 13.56 -17.33 -0.72
C ASP A 134 14.72 -17.96 -1.50
N PRO A 135 15.12 -19.21 -1.16
CA PRO A 135 16.23 -19.91 -1.80
C PRO A 135 16.21 -19.93 -3.33
N THR A 136 15.02 -19.91 -3.92
CA THR A 136 14.84 -19.90 -5.38
C THR A 136 15.46 -18.69 -6.08
N TYR A 137 15.64 -17.56 -5.39
CA TYR A 137 16.23 -16.33 -5.96
C TYR A 137 17.76 -16.40 -6.12
N TYR A 138 18.42 -17.40 -5.54
CA TYR A 138 19.87 -17.57 -5.63
C TYR A 138 20.31 -18.98 -6.01
N LYS A 139 19.38 -19.87 -6.42
CA LYS A 139 19.70 -21.24 -6.90
C LYS A 139 20.78 -21.28 -7.98
N HIS A 140 20.92 -20.21 -8.77
CA HIS A 140 21.91 -20.09 -9.84
C HIS A 140 23.30 -19.63 -9.36
N GLU A 141 23.45 -19.19 -8.11
CA GLU A 141 24.68 -18.63 -7.52
C GLU A 141 24.90 -19.13 -6.07
N PRO A 142 25.07 -20.45 -5.84
CA PRO A 142 25.11 -21.06 -4.49
C PRO A 142 26.31 -20.63 -3.63
N PHE A 143 27.37 -20.08 -4.24
CA PHE A 143 28.56 -19.58 -3.54
C PHE A 143 28.44 -18.11 -3.13
N ARG A 144 27.40 -17.41 -3.61
CA ARG A 144 27.15 -16.02 -3.24
C ARG A 144 26.50 -16.02 -1.86
N LYS A 145 27.32 -15.91 -0.81
CA LYS A 145 26.81 -15.59 0.54
C LYS A 145 25.86 -14.42 0.37
N MET A 146 24.60 -14.62 0.77
CA MET A 146 23.65 -13.54 0.94
C MET A 146 24.39 -12.40 1.63
N PRO A 147 24.36 -11.14 1.14
CA PRO A 147 24.79 -10.04 1.98
C PRO A 147 23.91 -10.17 3.21
N SER A 148 24.51 -10.61 4.33
CA SER A 148 23.77 -10.73 5.59
C SER A 148 23.04 -9.41 5.74
N PHE A 149 21.73 -9.48 5.96
CA PHE A 149 20.99 -8.27 6.23
C PHE A 149 21.52 -7.58 7.51
N ASP A 150 22.30 -8.26 8.35
CA ASP A 150 23.04 -7.66 9.47
C ASP A 150 24.45 -7.14 9.11
N GLY A 151 24.91 -7.31 7.87
CA GLY A 151 26.23 -6.87 7.41
C GLY A 151 26.25 -5.47 6.75
N HIS A 152 27.37 -4.77 6.87
CA HIS A 152 27.68 -3.61 6.02
C HIS A 152 27.79 -4.09 4.57
N ILE A 153 26.80 -3.75 3.73
CA ILE A 153 26.92 -3.92 2.29
C ILE A 153 27.93 -2.84 1.82
N PRO A 154 29.06 -3.22 1.18
CA PRO A 154 29.97 -2.23 0.62
C PRO A 154 29.23 -1.40 -0.44
N GLU A 155 29.59 -0.12 -0.59
CA GLU A 155 29.04 0.85 -1.55
C GLU A 155 29.25 0.48 -3.04
N LYS A 156 29.27 -0.81 -3.39
CA LYS A 156 29.28 -1.25 -4.77
C LYS A 156 27.86 -1.13 -5.34
N PRO A 157 27.71 -0.53 -6.54
CA PRO A 157 26.42 -0.28 -7.12
C PRO A 157 25.81 -1.61 -7.58
N ARG A 158 24.59 -1.87 -7.14
CA ARG A 158 23.63 -2.79 -7.76
C ARG A 158 24.04 -4.26 -7.76
N GLN A 159 23.72 -4.94 -6.67
CA GLN A 159 23.62 -6.40 -6.66
C GLN A 159 22.27 -6.81 -7.27
N SER A 160 22.30 -7.46 -8.44
CA SER A 160 21.11 -8.06 -9.04
C SER A 160 21.05 -9.57 -8.80
N TRP A 161 19.82 -10.07 -8.71
CA TRP A 161 19.46 -11.47 -8.46
C TRP A 161 18.49 -11.94 -9.54
N TYR A 162 18.46 -13.23 -9.85
CA TYR A 162 17.58 -13.78 -10.88
C TYR A 162 16.57 -14.73 -10.26
N TYR A 163 15.30 -14.51 -10.55
CA TYR A 163 14.21 -15.43 -10.21
C TYR A 163 13.31 -15.61 -11.41
N ASP A 164 13.03 -16.87 -11.77
CA ASP A 164 12.21 -17.25 -12.92
C ASP A 164 12.57 -16.48 -14.21
N LYS A 165 13.88 -16.38 -14.50
CA LYS A 165 14.48 -15.65 -15.65
C LYS A 165 14.30 -14.12 -15.61
N LEU A 166 13.72 -13.55 -14.55
CA LEU A 166 13.61 -12.12 -14.33
C LEU A 166 14.72 -11.62 -13.40
N GLU A 167 15.33 -10.49 -13.77
CA GLU A 167 16.33 -9.83 -12.94
C GLU A 167 15.64 -8.92 -11.91
N TYR A 168 15.95 -9.14 -10.63
CA TYR A 168 15.55 -8.33 -9.50
C TYR A 168 16.71 -7.47 -9.03
N THR A 169 16.47 -6.18 -8.84
CA THR A 169 17.45 -5.27 -8.23
C THR A 169 17.28 -5.28 -6.71
N LEU A 170 18.37 -5.51 -5.97
CA LEU A 170 18.39 -5.25 -4.53
C LEU A 170 18.63 -3.76 -4.28
N ALA A 171 17.76 -3.14 -3.46
CA ALA A 171 17.93 -1.78 -3.00
C ALA A 171 17.90 -1.77 -1.47
N ASP A 172 18.97 -1.28 -0.86
CA ASP A 172 19.13 -1.25 0.58
C ASP A 172 19.43 0.18 1.05
N TYR A 173 18.54 0.70 1.87
CA TYR A 173 18.60 2.05 2.40
C TYR A 173 18.72 2.00 3.92
N THR A 174 19.40 2.99 4.50
CA THR A 174 19.32 3.27 5.93
C THR A 174 18.48 4.53 6.12
N ALA A 175 17.50 4.46 7.02
CA ALA A 175 16.60 5.57 7.28
C ALA A 175 17.36 6.77 7.88
N LYS A 176 16.88 7.97 7.53
CA LYS A 176 17.32 9.26 8.07
C LYS A 176 16.52 9.60 9.33
N ASP A 177 17.01 10.54 10.12
CA ASP A 177 16.47 10.85 11.45
C ASP A 177 15.00 11.29 11.43
N LEU A 178 14.60 12.30 10.64
CA LEU A 178 13.24 12.86 10.70
C LEU A 178 12.25 12.19 9.74
N ALA A 179 12.61 12.15 8.45
CA ALA A 179 11.79 11.56 7.42
C ALA A 179 12.69 10.97 6.32
N THR A 180 12.35 9.76 5.90
CA THR A 180 13.03 9.05 4.82
C THR A 180 12.09 8.98 3.61
N TYR A 181 12.56 9.42 2.47
CA TYR A 181 11.81 9.37 1.21
C TYR A 181 12.53 8.40 0.28
N VAL A 182 11.80 7.40 -0.21
CA VAL A 182 12.33 6.40 -1.15
C VAL A 182 11.36 6.30 -2.31
N THR A 183 11.87 6.42 -3.53
CA THR A 183 11.10 6.19 -4.74
C THR A 183 11.56 4.87 -5.37
N VAL A 184 10.60 3.99 -5.64
CA VAL A 184 10.87 2.69 -6.24
C VAL A 184 10.75 2.80 -7.75
N ASP A 185 11.89 3.06 -8.39
CA ASP A 185 12.02 3.37 -9.81
C ASP A 185 12.16 2.14 -10.72
N LYS A 186 11.97 0.92 -10.17
CA LYS A 186 12.12 -0.34 -10.89
C LYS A 186 10.99 -1.31 -10.56
N LYS A 187 10.47 -2.00 -11.58
CA LYS A 187 9.41 -3.02 -11.46
C LYS A 187 9.83 -4.19 -10.55
N ASN A 188 10.96 -4.84 -10.88
CA ASN A 188 11.46 -6.01 -10.16
C ASN A 188 12.49 -5.59 -9.12
N ILE A 189 12.02 -5.24 -7.92
CA ILE A 189 12.87 -4.74 -6.85
C ILE A 189 12.67 -5.54 -5.56
N LEU A 190 13.78 -5.81 -4.89
CA LEU A 190 13.82 -6.29 -3.52
C LEU A 190 14.33 -5.13 -2.68
N LEU A 191 13.42 -4.47 -1.96
CA LEU A 191 13.74 -3.27 -1.20
C LEU A 191 13.90 -3.60 0.27
N ARG A 192 14.89 -2.96 0.89
CA ARG A 192 15.06 -2.92 2.33
C ARG A 192 15.33 -1.49 2.81
N VAL A 193 14.67 -1.09 3.89
CA VAL A 193 14.94 0.16 4.61
C VAL A 193 15.25 -0.18 6.07
N ARG A 194 16.47 0.10 6.51
CA ARG A 194 16.98 -0.21 7.85
C ARG A 194 16.81 0.93 8.83
N ASN A 195 16.66 0.60 10.11
CA ASN A 195 16.66 1.55 11.23
C ASN A 195 15.63 2.68 11.09
N LEU A 196 14.42 2.38 10.62
CA LEU A 196 13.35 3.37 10.55
C LEU A 196 12.86 3.70 11.96
N ARG A 197 13.05 4.95 12.40
CA ARG A 197 12.66 5.45 13.73
C ARG A 197 11.52 6.47 13.73
N ASN A 198 11.35 7.19 12.62
CA ASN A 198 10.34 8.23 12.47
C ASN A 198 9.44 7.90 11.28
N ARG A 199 9.44 8.72 10.23
CA ARG A 199 8.55 8.56 9.07
C ARG A 199 9.30 8.04 7.85
N LEU A 200 8.73 7.04 7.19
CA LEU A 200 9.10 6.62 5.84
C LEU A 200 7.96 6.96 4.89
N VAL A 201 8.29 7.59 3.77
CA VAL A 201 7.39 7.77 2.63
C VAL A 201 7.99 7.03 1.45
N LEU A 202 7.36 5.92 1.09
CA LEU A 202 7.76 5.07 -0.01
C LEU A 202 6.81 5.30 -1.19
N THR A 203 7.35 5.82 -2.30
CA THR A 203 6.59 6.12 -3.51
C THR A 203 6.78 5.02 -4.54
N LEU A 204 5.66 4.47 -5.04
CA LEU A 204 5.59 3.49 -6.11
C LEU A 204 4.90 4.17 -7.32
N PRO A 205 5.67 4.65 -8.31
CA PRO A 205 5.11 5.40 -9.42
C PRO A 205 4.28 4.53 -10.36
N HIS A 206 3.09 4.99 -10.74
CA HIS A 206 2.21 4.25 -11.65
C HIS A 206 2.74 4.15 -13.09
N THR A 207 3.64 5.05 -13.48
CA THR A 207 4.32 5.00 -14.80
C THR A 207 5.34 3.87 -14.89
N ILE A 208 5.80 3.36 -13.74
CA ILE A 208 6.82 2.33 -13.65
C ILE A 208 6.18 0.98 -13.34
N HIS A 209 5.22 0.93 -12.42
CA HIS A 209 4.60 -0.31 -11.94
C HIS A 209 3.25 -0.58 -12.60
N GLU A 210 2.98 -1.83 -12.96
CA GLU A 210 1.69 -2.26 -13.52
C GLU A 210 0.66 -2.48 -12.40
N LEU A 211 0.12 -1.39 -11.88
CA LEU A 211 -0.77 -1.39 -10.71
C LEU A 211 -2.08 -2.20 -10.89
N THR A 212 -2.41 -2.60 -12.14
CA THR A 212 -3.55 -3.46 -12.47
C THR A 212 -3.46 -4.84 -11.85
N HIS A 213 -2.25 -5.40 -11.78
CA HIS A 213 -2.03 -6.77 -11.32
C HIS A 213 -0.96 -6.82 -10.22
N THR A 214 -0.05 -5.86 -10.18
CA THR A 214 1.02 -5.82 -9.20
C THR A 214 0.48 -5.42 -7.83
N LYS A 215 0.72 -6.28 -6.84
CA LYS A 215 0.53 -5.99 -5.43
C LYS A 215 1.89 -5.86 -4.77
N PHE A 216 1.96 -5.16 -3.64
CA PHE A 216 3.22 -4.95 -2.95
C PHE A 216 3.17 -5.57 -1.57
N PHE A 217 4.08 -6.50 -1.32
CA PHE A 217 4.19 -7.28 -0.11
C PHE A 217 5.28 -6.66 0.78
N ILE A 218 4.90 -6.34 2.01
CA ILE A 218 5.71 -5.56 2.94
C ILE A 218 5.84 -6.33 4.25
N ILE A 219 7.07 -6.42 4.75
CA ILE A 219 7.37 -6.97 6.07
C ILE A 219 7.98 -5.86 6.91
N LEU A 220 7.42 -5.61 8.08
CA LEU A 220 8.04 -4.77 9.09
C LEU A 220 8.61 -5.67 10.18
N ARG A 221 9.88 -5.51 10.52
CA ARG A 221 10.55 -6.24 11.61
C ARG A 221 10.98 -5.25 12.68
N ALA A 222 10.54 -5.45 13.92
CA ALA A 222 11.02 -4.63 15.03
C ALA A 222 12.49 -4.93 15.33
N ARG A 223 13.29 -3.87 15.43
CA ARG A 223 14.69 -3.98 15.83
C ARG A 223 14.83 -3.93 17.35
N PRO A 224 15.82 -4.61 17.91
CA PRO A 224 16.24 -4.36 19.28
C PRO A 224 16.75 -2.92 19.38
N SER A 225 16.14 -2.14 20.28
CA SER A 225 16.68 -0.87 20.76
C SER A 225 17.68 -1.13 21.88
N ASP A 226 18.57 -0.18 22.17
CA ASP A 226 19.54 -0.28 23.26
C ASP A 226 18.85 -0.54 24.62
N ASP A 227 17.63 -0.03 24.80
CA ASP A 227 16.81 -0.22 25.99
C ASP A 227 15.91 -1.48 25.94
N GLY A 228 16.02 -2.32 24.90
CA GLY A 228 15.09 -3.42 24.66
C GLY A 228 13.66 -2.95 24.33
N ALA A 229 13.49 -1.65 24.07
CA ALA A 229 12.20 -1.02 23.86
C ALA A 229 11.44 -1.63 22.67
N ALA A 230 10.16 -1.87 22.89
CA ALA A 230 9.27 -2.38 21.85
C ALA A 230 8.87 -1.27 20.87
N SER A 231 8.50 -1.66 19.65
CA SER A 231 8.20 -0.71 18.58
C SER A 231 6.70 -0.45 18.46
N PHE A 232 6.36 0.82 18.33
CA PHE A 232 4.99 1.28 18.10
C PHE A 232 4.94 2.14 16.84
N GLY A 233 3.83 2.04 16.12
CA GLY A 233 3.66 2.78 14.89
C GLY A 233 2.48 2.30 14.07
N ILE A 234 2.32 2.95 12.93
CA ILE A 234 1.26 2.68 11.96
C ILE A 234 1.84 2.58 10.56
N VAL A 235 1.18 1.77 9.73
CA VAL A 235 1.41 1.67 8.29
C VAL A 235 0.10 1.87 7.56
N PHE A 236 0.16 2.65 6.49
CA PHE A 236 -0.96 2.90 5.61
C PHE A 236 -0.45 3.27 4.22
N PHE A 237 -1.33 3.30 3.23
CA PHE A 237 -0.97 3.84 1.92
C PHE A 237 -2.02 4.83 1.43
N ARG A 238 -1.63 5.70 0.50
CA ARG A 238 -2.50 6.68 -0.15
C ARG A 238 -2.39 6.52 -1.66
N GLN A 239 -3.51 6.82 -2.32
CA GLN A 239 -3.60 7.03 -3.76
C GLN A 239 -4.49 8.26 -3.97
N ASP A 240 -3.85 9.41 -4.17
CA ASP A 240 -4.54 10.69 -4.26
C ASP A 240 -5.13 10.84 -5.66
N GLN A 241 -6.36 10.38 -5.84
CA GLN A 241 -7.11 10.63 -7.06
C GLN A 241 -7.74 12.02 -6.99
N LEU A 242 -7.43 12.87 -7.98
CA LEU A 242 -8.16 14.11 -8.18
C LEU A 242 -9.57 13.76 -8.69
N HIS A 243 -10.55 13.79 -7.78
CA HIS A 243 -11.95 13.68 -8.13
C HIS A 243 -12.57 15.08 -8.22
N ILE A 244 -13.35 15.32 -9.27
CA ILE A 244 -14.12 16.56 -9.39
C ILE A 244 -15.39 16.39 -8.55
N ASP A 245 -15.60 17.26 -7.57
CA ASP A 245 -16.87 17.30 -6.84
C ASP A 245 -17.96 17.81 -7.80
N LEU A 246 -18.85 16.89 -8.19
CA LEU A 246 -19.90 17.16 -9.17
C LEU A 246 -20.89 18.22 -8.69
N PHE A 247 -21.14 18.31 -7.38
CA PHE A 247 -22.04 19.30 -6.80
C PHE A 247 -21.41 20.70 -6.84
N VAL A 248 -20.13 20.80 -6.45
CA VAL A 248 -19.37 22.06 -6.57
C VAL A 248 -19.29 22.49 -8.03
N PHE A 249 -18.98 21.56 -8.94
CA PHE A 249 -18.91 21.83 -10.38
C PHE A 249 -20.23 22.39 -10.92
N PHE A 250 -21.36 21.73 -10.64
CA PHE A 250 -22.66 22.19 -11.12
C PHE A 250 -23.11 23.50 -10.46
N SER A 251 -22.81 23.72 -9.18
CA SER A 251 -23.17 24.97 -8.50
C SER A 251 -22.48 26.20 -9.10
N VAL A 252 -21.19 26.09 -9.43
CA VAL A 252 -20.43 27.15 -10.11
C VAL A 252 -20.94 27.34 -11.53
N PHE A 253 -21.17 26.23 -12.26
CA PHE A 253 -21.71 26.27 -13.62
C PHE A 253 -23.06 26.99 -13.69
N PHE A 254 -24.03 26.60 -12.84
CA PHE A 254 -25.35 27.24 -12.81
C PHE A 254 -25.28 28.69 -12.35
N SER A 255 -24.39 29.02 -11.41
CA SER A 255 -24.18 30.40 -10.95
C SER A 255 -23.70 31.30 -12.11
N CYS A 256 -22.69 30.85 -12.87
CA CYS A 256 -22.22 31.58 -14.05
C CYS A 256 -23.29 31.68 -15.14
N PHE A 257 -24.05 30.61 -15.37
CA PHE A 257 -25.15 30.58 -16.33
C PHE A 257 -26.26 31.58 -15.97
N PHE A 258 -26.69 31.63 -14.71
CA PHE A 258 -27.71 32.57 -14.26
C PHE A 258 -27.22 34.02 -14.25
N LEU A 259 -25.95 34.27 -13.91
CA LEU A 259 -25.36 35.60 -14.03
C LEU A 259 -25.34 36.08 -15.49
N PHE A 260 -25.02 35.20 -16.43
CA PHE A 260 -25.07 35.52 -17.86
C PHE A 260 -26.50 35.85 -18.30
N LEU A 261 -27.49 35.02 -17.94
CA LEU A 261 -28.90 35.29 -18.24
C LEU A 261 -29.38 36.61 -17.63
N ALA A 262 -29.01 36.89 -16.38
CA ALA A 262 -29.33 38.14 -15.71
C ALA A 262 -28.73 39.34 -16.45
N ALA A 263 -27.45 39.27 -16.87
CA ALA A 263 -26.80 40.30 -17.65
C ALA A 263 -27.51 40.53 -19.01
N CYS A 264 -27.90 39.45 -19.70
CA CYS A 264 -28.67 39.54 -20.95
C CYS A 264 -30.04 40.21 -20.73
N VAL A 265 -30.76 39.87 -19.66
CA VAL A 265 -32.06 40.49 -19.33
C VAL A 265 -31.89 41.96 -18.98
N VAL A 266 -30.86 42.32 -18.20
CA VAL A 266 -30.57 43.73 -17.87
C VAL A 266 -30.23 44.52 -19.14
N ALA A 267 -29.37 43.99 -20.01
CA ALA A 267 -29.04 44.61 -21.28
C ALA A 267 -30.27 44.78 -22.18
N TRP A 268 -31.13 43.75 -22.24
CA TRP A 268 -32.40 43.80 -22.98
C TRP A 268 -33.34 44.89 -22.43
N LYS A 269 -33.51 44.95 -21.11
CA LYS A 269 -34.36 45.95 -20.46
C LYS A 269 -33.81 47.37 -20.62
N ALA A 270 -32.49 47.54 -20.52
CA ALA A 270 -31.83 48.83 -20.76
C ALA A 270 -32.04 49.30 -22.21
N LYS A 271 -31.90 48.39 -23.20
CA LYS A 271 -32.20 48.69 -24.60
C LYS A 271 -33.67 49.09 -24.80
N GLN A 272 -34.60 48.32 -24.24
CA GLN A 272 -36.04 48.62 -24.32
C GLN A 272 -36.37 50.01 -23.75
N ALA A 273 -35.80 50.38 -22.60
CA ALA A 273 -36.02 51.70 -22.01
C ALA A 273 -35.41 52.84 -22.84
N ALA A 274 -34.24 52.63 -23.47
CA ALA A 274 -33.63 53.60 -24.36
C ALA A 274 -34.46 53.81 -25.63
N ASP A 275 -35.00 52.74 -26.22
CA ASP A 275 -35.83 52.83 -27.42
C ASP A 275 -37.16 53.54 -27.15
N VAL A 276 -37.80 53.31 -25.99
CA VAL A 276 -39.00 54.07 -25.57
C VAL A 276 -38.72 55.57 -25.42
N ARG A 277 -37.57 55.94 -24.84
CA ARG A 277 -37.17 57.35 -24.71
C ARG A 277 -36.96 58.01 -26.08
N ARG A 278 -36.34 57.31 -27.03
CA ARG A 278 -36.16 57.81 -28.40
C ARG A 278 -37.49 58.04 -29.13
N CYS A 279 -38.49 57.17 -28.92
CA CYS A 279 -39.82 57.38 -29.49
C CYS A 279 -40.52 58.62 -28.92
N LEU A 280 -40.41 58.86 -27.61
CA LEU A 280 -41.00 60.05 -26.96
C LEU A 280 -40.31 61.35 -27.42
N GLU A 281 -38.99 61.34 -27.59
CA GLU A 281 -38.25 62.48 -28.16
C GLU A 281 -38.62 62.73 -29.64
N GLY A 282 -38.90 61.66 -30.41
CA GLY A 282 -39.39 61.75 -31.79
C GLY A 282 -40.79 62.36 -31.91
N GLU A 283 -41.73 61.98 -31.04
CA GLU A 283 -43.08 62.56 -31.02
C GLU A 283 -43.11 64.03 -30.58
N ALA A 284 -42.22 64.44 -29.67
CA ALA A 284 -42.10 65.84 -29.25
C ALA A 284 -41.60 66.77 -30.37
N SER A 285 -40.80 66.25 -31.31
CA SER A 285 -40.35 67.00 -32.48
C SER A 285 -41.39 67.05 -33.61
N GLY A 286 -42.27 66.05 -33.72
CA GLY A 286 -43.35 66.01 -34.72
C GLY A 286 -44.55 66.91 -34.40
N ARG A 287 -44.70 67.36 -33.15
CA ARG A 287 -45.80 68.23 -32.69
C ARG A 287 -45.49 69.74 -32.79
N ARG A 288 -44.36 70.12 -33.40
CA ARG A 288 -43.92 71.51 -33.67
C ARG A 288 -43.85 71.87 -35.16
N ALA A 289 -44.36 71.01 -36.05
CA ALA A 289 -44.53 71.31 -37.47
C ALA A 289 -45.98 71.70 -37.76
#